data_AF-A0A395YHJ9-F1
#
_entry.id   AF-A0A395YHJ9-F1
#
_cell.length_a   1.000
_cell.length_b   1.000
_cell.length_c   1.000
_cell.angle_alpha   90.00
_cell.angle_beta   90.00
_cell.angle_gamma   90.00
#
_symmetry.space_group_name_H-M   'P 1'
#
loop_
_entity.id
_entity.type
_entity.pdbx_description
1 polymer ?
#
loop_
_entity_poly.entity_id
_entity_poly.type
_entity_poly.pdbx_seq_one_letter_code
_entity_poly.pdbx_strand_id
1 'polypeptide(L)'
;MAGQRQPTDLVVMKGKKHLTKAEIEARKNAEVVAPNDKVKPPAYLTPEQKKKFRKLSKELLAIKLIANVDCDALARLLIAQDQYIEITDKIRETPLMVDVPVYEMRENPDTGEQERVQVGTREVVNGERERLMIIQDRCMKQCRQGASDFGMTVSSRCRLVVPKAKETKPENKFAKYASS
;
A
#
# COMPACT_ATOMS: atom_id res chain seq x y z
N MET A 1 -18.63 4.65 22.18
CA MET A 1 -17.65 3.57 21.90
C MET A 1 -16.27 4.02 22.34
N ALA A 2 -15.59 3.28 23.22
CA ALA A 2 -14.19 3.57 23.54
C ALA A 2 -13.37 3.40 22.25
N GLY A 3 -12.69 4.47 21.80
CA GLY A 3 -11.88 4.42 20.58
C GLY A 3 -10.77 3.37 20.68
N GLN A 4 -10.21 2.97 19.52
CA GLN A 4 -9.10 2.01 19.45
C GLN A 4 -7.98 2.36 20.45
N ARG A 5 -7.47 1.33 21.15
CA ARG A 5 -6.38 1.46 22.11
C ARG A 5 -5.15 2.00 21.39
N GLN A 6 -4.64 3.13 21.86
CA GLN A 6 -3.44 3.79 21.31
C GLN A 6 -2.19 3.38 22.10
N PRO A 7 -1.01 3.31 21.45
CA PRO A 7 0.27 3.06 22.12
C PRO A 7 0.49 4.02 23.29
N THR A 8 1.10 3.51 24.36
CA THR A 8 1.22 4.27 25.62
C THR A 8 2.00 5.56 25.43
N ASP A 9 3.09 5.52 24.66
CA ASP A 9 3.91 6.70 24.35
C ASP A 9 3.10 7.78 23.61
N LEU A 10 2.22 7.37 22.68
CA LEU A 10 1.37 8.29 21.93
C LEU A 10 0.31 8.97 22.82
N VAL A 11 -0.21 8.25 23.82
CA VAL A 11 -1.16 8.80 24.80
C VAL A 11 -0.47 9.83 25.70
N VAL A 12 0.72 9.52 26.20
CA VAL A 12 1.52 10.43 27.03
C VAL A 12 1.84 11.71 26.26
N MET A 13 2.26 11.59 24.99
CA MET A 13 2.61 12.75 24.17
C MET A 13 1.43 13.63 23.75
N LYS A 14 0.24 13.05 23.55
CA LYS A 14 -0.98 13.83 23.31
C LYS A 14 -1.37 14.70 24.51
N GLY A 15 -0.90 14.40 25.71
CA GLY A 15 -1.15 15.19 26.93
C GLY A 15 -2.60 15.26 27.40
N LYS A 16 -3.54 14.63 26.68
CA LYS A 16 -4.99 14.65 26.99
C LYS A 16 -5.36 13.85 28.24
N LYS A 17 -4.46 13.01 28.74
CA LYS A 17 -4.64 12.22 29.96
C LYS A 17 -3.39 12.38 30.84
N HIS A 18 -3.60 12.77 32.09
CA HIS A 18 -2.55 12.76 33.11
C HIS A 18 -2.47 11.38 33.72
N LEU A 19 -1.53 10.56 33.23
CA LEU A 19 -1.27 9.24 33.78
C LEU A 19 -0.16 9.33 34.83
N THR A 20 -0.31 8.59 35.93
CA THR A 20 0.76 8.45 36.92
C THR A 20 1.90 7.57 36.38
N LYS A 21 3.09 7.62 36.99
CA LYS A 21 4.23 6.77 36.59
C LYS A 21 3.86 5.28 36.63
N ALA A 22 3.17 4.85 37.70
CA ALA A 22 2.71 3.48 37.87
C ALA A 22 1.68 3.07 36.80
N GLU A 23 0.77 3.98 36.42
CA GLU A 23 -0.19 3.71 35.34
C GLU A 23 0.48 3.60 33.97
N ILE A 24 1.49 4.43 33.68
CA ILE A 24 2.26 4.33 32.43
C ILE A 24 2.96 2.98 32.37
N GLU A 25 3.58 2.55 33.46
CA GLU A 25 4.30 1.27 33.55
C GLU A 25 3.36 0.07 33.40
N ALA A 26 2.22 0.07 34.08
CA ALA A 26 1.18 -0.95 33.92
C ALA A 26 0.65 -1.01 32.48
N ARG A 27 0.49 0.15 31.81
CA ARG A 27 0.05 0.20 30.40
C ARG A 27 1.10 -0.33 29.43
N LYS A 28 2.38 0.00 29.64
CA LYS A 28 3.50 -0.51 28.83
C LYS A 28 3.66 -2.03 28.98
N ASN A 29 3.55 -2.55 30.20
CA ASN A 29 3.61 -3.99 30.46
C ASN A 29 2.41 -4.74 29.86
N ALA A 30 1.26 -4.09 29.77
CA ALA A 30 0.07 -4.63 29.12
C ALA A 30 0.00 -4.35 27.61
N GLU A 31 1.04 -3.77 27.01
CA GLU A 31 1.12 -3.48 25.58
C GLU A 31 1.74 -4.68 24.86
N VAL A 32 0.97 -5.27 23.95
CA VAL A 32 1.43 -6.43 23.18
C VAL A 32 2.37 -5.92 22.09
N VAL A 33 3.64 -6.30 22.17
CA VAL A 33 4.64 -6.02 21.13
C VAL A 33 4.85 -7.29 20.31
N ALA A 34 4.59 -7.22 19.01
CA ALA A 34 4.81 -8.35 18.13
C ALA A 34 6.32 -8.63 17.97
N PRO A 35 6.75 -9.90 18.05
CA PRO A 35 8.16 -10.25 17.86
C PRO A 35 8.59 -10.03 16.40
N ASN A 36 9.84 -9.64 16.20
CA ASN A 36 10.40 -9.28 14.89
C ASN A 36 11.74 -9.98 14.56
N ASP A 37 12.04 -11.05 15.29
CA ASP A 37 13.28 -11.85 15.22
C ASP A 37 13.33 -12.83 14.04
N LYS A 38 12.18 -13.18 13.44
CA LYS A 38 12.01 -14.21 12.40
C LYS A 38 11.43 -13.67 11.10
N VAL A 39 11.67 -12.39 10.80
CA VAL A 39 11.25 -11.80 9.53
C VAL A 39 12.08 -12.41 8.39
N LYS A 40 11.44 -13.31 7.63
CA LYS A 40 12.05 -14.05 6.53
C LYS A 40 11.11 -14.09 5.33
N PRO A 41 11.63 -14.10 4.10
CA PRO A 41 10.79 -14.16 2.93
C PRO A 41 10.04 -15.51 2.88
N PRO A 42 8.73 -15.50 2.56
CA PRO A 42 7.97 -16.73 2.36
C PRO A 42 8.53 -17.63 1.24
N ALA A 43 8.26 -18.93 1.34
CA ALA A 43 8.81 -19.94 0.44
C ALA A 43 8.37 -19.74 -1.02
N TYR A 44 7.13 -19.29 -1.23
CA TYR A 44 6.51 -19.10 -2.55
C TYR A 44 7.08 -17.91 -3.35
N LEU A 45 7.91 -17.06 -2.75
CA LEU A 45 8.54 -15.96 -3.49
C LEU A 45 9.63 -16.48 -4.45
N THR A 46 9.72 -15.85 -5.62
CA THR A 46 10.80 -16.09 -6.58
C THR A 46 12.16 -15.67 -5.99
N PRO A 47 13.30 -16.15 -6.53
CA PRO A 47 14.62 -15.74 -6.03
C PRO A 47 14.83 -14.23 -6.04
N GLU A 48 14.33 -13.52 -7.05
CA GLU A 48 14.41 -12.06 -7.15
C GLU A 48 13.53 -11.36 -6.12
N GLN A 49 12.29 -11.84 -5.94
CA GLN A 49 11.39 -11.33 -4.90
C GLN A 49 11.97 -11.54 -3.50
N LYS A 50 12.62 -12.68 -3.25
CA LYS A 50 13.33 -12.94 -1.98
C LYS A 50 14.47 -11.95 -1.76
N LYS A 51 15.18 -11.52 -2.80
CA LYS A 51 16.21 -10.45 -2.70
C LYS A 51 15.57 -9.10 -2.35
N LYS A 52 14.51 -8.71 -3.07
CA LYS A 52 13.74 -7.48 -2.80
C LYS A 52 13.19 -7.45 -1.37
N PHE A 53 12.59 -8.56 -0.93
CA PHE A 53 12.07 -8.75 0.43
C PHE A 53 13.14 -8.52 1.48
N ARG A 54 14.31 -9.15 1.36
CA ARG A 54 15.39 -9.01 2.35
C ARG A 54 15.90 -7.57 2.44
N LYS A 55 16.02 -6.88 1.30
CA LYS A 55 16.43 -5.47 1.28
C LYS A 55 15.41 -4.60 2.02
N LEU A 56 14.13 -4.71 1.65
CA LEU A 56 13.08 -3.86 2.19
C LEU A 56 12.78 -4.18 3.66
N SER A 57 12.72 -5.46 4.03
CA SER A 57 12.54 -5.87 5.42
C SER A 57 13.65 -5.37 6.34
N LYS A 58 14.90 -5.32 5.87
CA LYS A 58 16.02 -4.73 6.64
C LYS A 58 15.77 -3.26 6.95
N GLU A 59 15.33 -2.48 5.97
CA GLU A 59 15.01 -1.06 6.16
C GLU A 59 13.83 -0.86 7.11
N LEU A 60 12.77 -1.66 6.95
CA LEU A 60 11.57 -1.58 7.79
C LEU A 60 11.80 -2.08 9.24
N LEU A 61 12.66 -3.07 9.44
CA LEU A 61 13.09 -3.54 10.76
C LEU A 61 13.90 -2.48 11.51
N ALA A 62 14.77 -1.74 10.81
CA ALA A 62 15.59 -0.68 11.40
C ALA A 62 14.73 0.42 12.05
N ILE A 63 13.54 0.66 11.50
CA ILE A 63 12.56 1.63 12.02
C ILE A 63 11.41 0.97 12.80
N LYS A 64 11.53 -0.32 13.14
CA LYS A 64 10.55 -1.11 13.91
C LYS A 64 9.12 -1.05 13.35
N LEU A 65 8.97 -0.98 12.03
CA LEU A 65 7.66 -0.93 11.36
C LEU A 65 7.07 -2.30 11.01
N ILE A 66 7.85 -3.37 11.09
CA ILE A 66 7.39 -4.73 10.78
C ILE A 66 7.78 -5.74 11.86
N ALA A 67 6.97 -6.78 11.96
CA ALA A 67 7.11 -7.92 12.83
C ALA A 67 6.99 -9.24 12.04
N ASN A 68 7.16 -10.37 12.73
CA ASN A 68 7.11 -11.71 12.13
C ASN A 68 5.79 -11.97 11.40
N VAL A 69 4.68 -11.44 11.93
CA VAL A 69 3.33 -11.59 11.37
C VAL A 69 3.13 -10.86 10.04
N ASP A 70 4.00 -9.89 9.72
CA ASP A 70 3.85 -9.05 8.54
C ASP A 70 4.53 -9.62 7.28
N CYS A 71 5.23 -10.76 7.40
CA CYS A 71 5.98 -11.34 6.29
C CYS A 71 5.11 -11.62 5.05
N ASP A 72 3.90 -12.15 5.24
CA ASP A 72 2.99 -12.42 4.12
C ASP A 72 2.36 -11.15 3.55
N ALA A 73 2.11 -10.14 4.38
CA ALA A 73 1.64 -8.84 3.89
C ALA A 73 2.71 -8.18 3.02
N LEU A 74 3.97 -8.26 3.44
CA LEU A 74 5.08 -7.70 2.69
C LEU A 74 5.36 -8.47 1.39
N ALA A 75 5.27 -9.80 1.44
CA ALA A 75 5.39 -10.65 0.25
C ALA A 75 4.30 -10.33 -0.79
N ARG A 76 3.05 -10.16 -0.37
CA ARG A 76 1.95 -9.78 -1.26
C ARG A 76 2.16 -8.41 -1.91
N LEU A 77 2.71 -7.44 -1.17
CA LEU A 77 3.07 -6.13 -1.74
C LEU A 77 4.11 -6.28 -2.86
N LEU A 78 5.17 -7.08 -2.65
CA LEU A 78 6.20 -7.28 -3.67
C LEU A 78 5.67 -7.98 -4.92
N ILE A 79 4.80 -8.99 -4.75
CA ILE A 79 4.13 -9.66 -5.87
C ILE A 79 3.28 -8.66 -6.67
N ALA A 80 2.50 -7.82 -5.98
CA ALA A 80 1.67 -6.82 -6.64
C ALA A 80 2.51 -5.78 -7.42
N GLN A 81 3.68 -5.40 -6.88
CA GLN A 81 4.62 -4.49 -7.56
C GLN A 81 5.19 -5.11 -8.83
N ASP A 82 5.62 -6.38 -8.77
CA ASP A 82 6.15 -7.09 -9.94
C ASP A 82 5.07 -7.25 -11.02
N GLN A 83 3.86 -7.64 -10.63
CA GLN A 83 2.72 -7.73 -11.56
C GLN A 83 2.39 -6.39 -12.20
N TYR A 84 2.44 -5.29 -11.44
CA TYR A 84 2.22 -3.96 -11.99
C TYR A 84 3.23 -3.63 -13.08
N ILE A 85 4.52 -3.95 -12.86
CA ILE A 85 5.58 -3.72 -13.85
C ILE A 85 5.31 -4.56 -15.11
N GLU A 86 5.06 -5.87 -14.93
CA GLU A 86 4.80 -6.79 -16.04
C GLU A 86 3.61 -6.34 -16.91
N ILE A 87 2.49 -5.98 -16.28
CA ILE A 87 1.30 -5.49 -17.00
C ILE A 87 1.59 -4.16 -17.68
N THR A 88 2.37 -3.28 -17.05
CA THR A 88 2.76 -2.00 -17.66
C THR A 88 3.56 -2.20 -18.93
N ASP A 89 4.48 -3.17 -18.95
CA ASP A 89 5.25 -3.51 -20.14
C ASP A 89 4.35 -4.11 -21.22
N LYS A 90 3.39 -4.98 -20.85
CA LYS A 90 2.40 -5.49 -21.81
C LYS A 90 1.52 -4.39 -22.41
N ILE A 91 1.06 -3.42 -21.62
CA ILE A 91 0.29 -2.26 -22.13
C ILE A 91 1.10 -1.44 -23.13
N ARG A 92 2.42 -1.31 -22.94
CA ARG A 92 3.31 -0.59 -23.86
C ARG A 92 3.45 -1.31 -25.19
N GLU A 93 3.48 -2.65 -25.16
CA GLU A 93 3.54 -3.51 -26.36
C GLU A 93 2.19 -3.57 -27.11
N THR A 94 1.06 -3.41 -26.42
CA THR A 94 -0.27 -3.49 -27.02
C THR A 94 -0.73 -2.15 -27.60
N PRO A 95 -1.11 -2.05 -28.88
CA PRO A 95 -1.57 -0.79 -29.48
C PRO A 95 -2.89 -0.31 -28.85
N LEU A 96 -3.09 1.01 -28.80
CA LEU A 96 -4.30 1.62 -28.22
C LEU A 96 -5.53 1.39 -29.09
N MET A 97 -5.33 1.46 -30.40
CA MET A 97 -6.36 1.28 -31.39
C MET A 97 -6.03 0.07 -32.26
N VAL A 98 -7.07 -0.54 -32.81
CA VAL A 98 -6.99 -1.62 -33.79
C VAL A 98 -8.01 -1.39 -34.88
N ASP A 99 -7.65 -1.76 -36.11
CA ASP A 99 -8.59 -1.75 -37.22
C ASP A 99 -9.44 -3.02 -37.20
N VAL A 100 -10.76 -2.84 -37.23
CA VAL A 100 -11.72 -3.94 -37.34
C VAL A 100 -12.49 -3.86 -38.66
N PRO A 101 -12.77 -5.01 -39.31
CA PRO A 101 -13.50 -5.04 -40.57
C PRO A 101 -14.94 -4.55 -40.37
N VAL A 102 -15.41 -3.73 -41.32
CA VAL A 102 -16.82 -3.29 -41.39
C VAL A 102 -17.51 -4.11 -42.48
N TYR A 103 -18.66 -4.69 -42.13
CA TYR A 103 -19.48 -5.50 -43.03
C TYR A 103 -20.81 -4.81 -43.32
N GLU A 104 -21.21 -4.81 -44.58
CA GLU A 104 -22.53 -4.38 -45.05
C GLU A 104 -23.26 -5.56 -45.70
N MET A 105 -24.59 -5.55 -45.66
CA MET A 105 -25.39 -6.49 -46.47
C MET A 105 -25.49 -5.94 -47.89
N ARG A 106 -25.11 -6.73 -48.88
CA ARG A 106 -25.27 -6.40 -50.30
C ARG A 106 -25.89 -7.58 -51.03
N GLU A 107 -26.73 -7.29 -52.01
CA GLU A 107 -27.29 -8.32 -52.89
C GLU A 107 -26.22 -8.79 -53.87
N ASN A 108 -26.01 -10.10 -53.93
CA ASN A 108 -25.08 -10.70 -54.87
C ASN A 108 -25.72 -10.69 -56.27
N PRO A 109 -25.10 -10.01 -57.27
CA PRO A 109 -25.68 -9.89 -58.60
C PRO A 109 -25.84 -11.23 -59.35
N ASP A 110 -25.10 -12.27 -58.96
CA ASP A 110 -25.13 -13.58 -59.60
C ASP A 110 -26.17 -14.53 -58.98
N THR A 111 -26.48 -14.37 -57.68
CA THR A 111 -27.37 -15.29 -56.94
C THR A 111 -28.67 -14.64 -56.46
N GLY A 112 -28.74 -13.29 -56.41
CA GLY A 112 -29.87 -12.54 -55.85
C GLY A 112 -29.98 -12.63 -54.32
N GLU A 113 -29.04 -13.29 -53.65
CA GLU A 113 -29.05 -13.47 -52.20
C GLU A 113 -28.37 -12.30 -51.49
N GLN A 114 -28.80 -11.99 -50.26
CA GLN A 114 -28.15 -10.98 -49.42
C GLN A 114 -26.93 -11.57 -48.70
N GLU A 115 -25.75 -11.05 -49.02
CA GLU A 115 -24.48 -11.50 -48.45
C GLU A 115 -23.81 -10.40 -47.62
N ARG A 116 -23.06 -10.80 -46.58
CA ARG A 116 -22.20 -9.90 -45.81
C ARG A 116 -20.91 -9.66 -46.58
N VAL A 117 -20.73 -8.45 -47.09
CA VAL A 117 -19.51 -8.04 -47.80
C VAL A 117 -18.70 -7.11 -46.90
N GLN A 118 -17.39 -7.36 -46.79
CA GLN A 118 -16.48 -6.44 -46.11
C GLN A 118 -16.28 -5.20 -46.99
N VAL A 119 -16.59 -4.02 -46.46
CA VAL A 119 -16.57 -2.75 -47.23
C VAL A 119 -15.44 -1.82 -46.82
N GLY A 120 -14.72 -2.16 -45.76
CA GLY A 120 -13.58 -1.39 -45.27
C GLY A 120 -13.15 -1.81 -43.87
N THR A 121 -12.39 -0.93 -43.24
CA THR A 121 -11.99 -1.04 -41.84
C THR A 121 -12.42 0.22 -41.09
N ARG A 122 -12.63 0.08 -39.77
CA ARG A 122 -12.74 1.22 -38.87
C ARG A 122 -11.80 1.02 -37.69
N GLU A 123 -11.22 2.11 -37.25
CA GLU A 123 -10.38 2.13 -36.06
C GLU A 123 -11.27 2.08 -34.81
N VAL A 124 -10.97 1.17 -33.87
CA VAL A 124 -11.64 1.06 -32.58
C VAL A 124 -10.63 0.89 -31.45
N VAL A 125 -11.05 1.18 -30.22
CA VAL A 125 -10.22 0.95 -29.03
C VAL A 125 -9.92 -0.54 -28.89
N ASN A 126 -8.66 -0.85 -28.64
CA ASN A 126 -8.23 -2.22 -28.41
C ASN A 126 -8.75 -2.74 -27.06
N GLY A 127 -9.71 -3.66 -27.10
CA GLY A 127 -10.30 -4.27 -25.91
C GLY A 127 -9.29 -5.08 -25.06
N GLU A 128 -8.21 -5.59 -25.64
CA GLU A 128 -7.14 -6.23 -24.87
C GLU A 128 -6.37 -5.22 -24.04
N ARG A 129 -6.03 -4.06 -24.64
CA ARG A 129 -5.36 -2.98 -23.92
C ARG A 129 -6.24 -2.43 -22.79
N GLU A 130 -7.54 -2.27 -23.05
CA GLU A 130 -8.50 -1.86 -22.01
C GLU A 130 -8.49 -2.82 -20.82
N ARG A 131 -8.53 -4.14 -21.08
CA ARG A 131 -8.46 -5.17 -20.01
C ARG A 131 -7.15 -5.08 -19.23
N LEU A 132 -6.01 -4.92 -19.92
CA LEU A 132 -4.72 -4.76 -19.25
C LEU A 132 -4.70 -3.51 -18.35
N MET A 133 -5.26 -2.39 -18.80
CA MET A 133 -5.37 -1.17 -18.00
C MET A 133 -6.22 -1.36 -16.74
N ILE A 134 -7.31 -2.13 -16.83
CA ILE A 134 -8.15 -2.49 -15.66
C ILE A 134 -7.35 -3.31 -14.64
N ILE A 135 -6.56 -4.29 -15.10
CA ILE A 135 -5.73 -5.10 -14.22
C ILE A 135 -4.63 -4.24 -13.59
N GLN A 136 -4.00 -3.36 -14.38
CA GLN A 136 -2.99 -2.42 -13.90
C GLN A 136 -3.52 -1.52 -12.77
N ASP A 137 -4.73 -0.96 -12.90
CA ASP A 137 -5.37 -0.18 -11.85
C ASP A 137 -5.59 -1.00 -10.57
N ARG A 138 -6.00 -2.26 -10.70
CA ARG A 138 -6.15 -3.18 -9.56
C ARG A 138 -4.82 -3.45 -8.86
N CYS A 139 -3.75 -3.72 -9.61
CA CYS A 139 -2.40 -3.89 -9.06
C CYS A 139 -1.91 -2.60 -8.37
N MET A 140 -2.17 -1.43 -8.96
CA MET A 140 -1.82 -0.14 -8.37
C MET A 140 -2.52 0.10 -7.03
N LYS A 141 -3.81 -0.24 -6.94
CA LYS A 141 -4.58 -0.16 -5.68
C LYS A 141 -4.01 -1.08 -4.60
N GLN A 142 -3.66 -2.32 -4.97
CA GLN A 142 -3.02 -3.26 -4.05
C GLN A 142 -1.65 -2.76 -3.58
N CYS A 143 -0.83 -2.23 -4.50
CA CYS A 143 0.46 -1.62 -4.17
C CYS A 143 0.30 -0.45 -3.21
N ARG A 144 -0.65 0.45 -3.47
CA ARG A 144 -0.93 1.61 -2.63
C ARG A 144 -1.40 1.21 -1.23
N GLN A 145 -2.27 0.21 -1.14
CA GLN A 145 -2.75 -0.32 0.14
C GLN A 145 -1.58 -0.88 0.96
N GLY A 146 -0.80 -1.81 0.38
CA GLY A 146 0.35 -2.38 1.08
C GLY A 146 1.40 -1.32 1.45
N ALA A 147 1.70 -0.37 0.57
CA ALA A 147 2.62 0.72 0.87
C ALA A 147 2.13 1.63 2.02
N SER A 148 0.81 1.81 2.16
CA SER A 148 0.23 2.56 3.28
C SER A 148 0.46 1.83 4.60
N ASP A 149 0.25 0.51 4.63
CA ASP A 149 0.37 -0.34 5.80
C ASP A 149 1.82 -0.37 6.32
N PHE A 150 2.81 -0.36 5.42
CA PHE A 150 4.24 -0.35 5.77
C PHE A 150 4.85 1.05 5.94
N GLY A 151 4.06 2.11 5.95
CA GLY A 151 4.60 3.45 6.14
C GLY A 151 5.41 4.00 4.97
N MET A 152 5.31 3.39 3.78
CA MET A 152 6.10 3.75 2.60
C MET A 152 5.55 4.95 1.83
N THR A 153 4.33 5.41 2.15
CA THR A 153 3.75 6.62 1.54
C THR A 153 4.20 7.89 2.28
N VAL A 154 4.25 9.02 1.57
CA VAL A 154 4.56 10.34 2.18
C VAL A 154 3.62 10.63 3.35
N SER A 155 2.32 10.41 3.16
CA SER A 155 1.30 10.64 4.20
C SER A 155 1.51 9.75 5.43
N SER A 156 1.88 8.48 5.25
CA SER A 156 2.17 7.59 6.38
C SER A 156 3.42 8.03 7.14
N ARG A 157 4.47 8.47 6.43
CA ARG A 157 5.69 9.01 7.05
C ARG A 157 5.43 10.29 7.86
N CYS A 158 4.56 11.17 7.37
CA CYS A 158 4.20 12.39 8.12
C CYS A 158 3.42 12.07 9.42
N ARG A 159 2.68 10.96 9.48
CA ARG A 159 2.01 10.51 10.71
C ARG A 159 2.97 9.89 11.73
N LEU A 160 4.12 9.39 11.28
CA LEU A 160 5.19 8.85 12.12
C LEU A 160 6.04 9.96 12.77
N VAL A 161 5.90 11.21 12.33
CA VAL A 161 6.54 12.35 13.00
C VAL A 161 5.86 12.55 14.34
N VAL A 162 6.51 12.03 15.37
CA VAL A 162 6.19 12.31 16.76
C VAL A 162 6.23 13.82 16.97
N PRO A 163 5.11 14.49 17.33
CA PRO A 163 5.16 15.90 17.70
C PRO A 163 6.11 16.02 18.89
N LYS A 164 7.17 16.84 18.76
CA LYS A 164 8.10 17.08 19.87
C LYS A 164 7.29 17.48 21.10
N ALA A 165 7.52 16.79 22.22
CA ALA A 165 6.90 17.17 23.49
C ALA A 165 7.24 18.64 23.74
N LYS A 166 6.22 19.48 23.97
CA LYS A 166 6.46 20.86 24.43
C LYS A 166 7.30 20.76 25.70
N GLU A 167 8.52 21.27 25.63
CA GLU A 167 9.44 21.25 26.76
C GLU A 167 8.83 22.00 27.94
N THR A 168 8.90 21.33 29.10
CA THR A 168 8.78 21.83 30.46
C THR A 168 7.45 22.49 30.86
N LYS A 169 6.81 21.91 31.88
CA LYS A 169 5.79 22.61 32.68
C LYS A 169 6.38 23.94 33.16
N PRO A 170 5.63 25.06 33.14
CA PRO A 170 6.10 26.29 33.76
C PRO A 170 6.44 25.99 35.22
N GLU A 171 7.67 26.30 35.63
CA GLU A 171 8.06 26.23 37.03
C GLU A 171 7.08 27.04 37.86
N ASN A 172 6.58 26.43 38.94
CA ASN A 172 5.59 27.08 39.79
C ASN A 172 6.30 28.26 40.47
N LYS A 173 5.91 29.49 40.14
CA LYS A 173 6.52 30.75 40.62
C LYS A 173 6.54 30.86 42.16
N PHE A 174 5.77 30.01 42.85
CA PHE A 174 5.66 29.97 44.30
C PHE A 174 6.54 28.89 44.97
N ALA A 175 7.24 28.04 44.22
CA ALA A 175 8.13 27.02 44.79
C ALA A 175 9.24 27.63 45.68
N LYS A 176 9.65 28.87 45.37
CA LYS A 176 10.60 29.65 46.17
C LYS A 176 10.08 30.11 47.54
N TYR A 177 8.77 30.02 47.81
CA TYR A 177 8.17 30.44 49.08
C TYR A 177 7.76 29.26 49.97
N ALA A 178 7.96 28.02 49.52
CA ALA A 178 7.60 26.82 50.30
C ALA A 178 8.67 26.42 51.33
N SER A 179 9.74 27.21 51.47
CA SER A 179 10.83 27.01 52.43
C SER A 179 11.06 28.27 53.28
N SER A 180 9.97 28.79 53.87
CA SER A 180 10.01 29.84 54.89
C SER A 180 9.11 29.46 56.05
#